data_AF-A0A0P9CZA6-F1
#
_entry.id   AF-A0A0P9CZA6-F1
#
_cell.length_a   1.000
_cell.length_b   1.000
_cell.length_c   1.000
_cell.angle_alpha   90.00
_cell.angle_beta   90.00
_cell.angle_gamma   90.00
#
_symmetry.space_group_name_H-M   'P 1'
#
loop_
_entity.id
_entity.type
_entity.pdbx_description
1 polymer ?
#
loop_
_entity_poly.entity_id
_entity_poly.type
_entity_poly.pdbx_seq_one_letter_code
_entity_poly.pdbx_strand_id
1 'polypeptide(L)'
;MGKDMGDYIKHSDYYPTFVILQPTSFCNISCEYCYLPQTERNKRKIMDEKILIATAKLVLSSKNLGDHISFVWHAGEPLTLPIEFYEKSFEIIKSLNKFNLKIYHRIQTNGTLINSSWINLFKKWDISVVISIDPPKFVHD
;
A
#
# COMPACT_ATOMS: atom_id res chain seq x y z
N MET A 1 -20.21 27.06 34.86
CA MET A 1 -19.19 26.07 34.47
C MET A 1 -19.55 25.53 33.10
N GLY A 2 -19.14 26.24 32.05
CA GLY A 2 -19.31 25.77 30.68
C GLY A 2 -18.23 24.71 30.42
N LYS A 3 -18.64 23.50 30.08
CA LYS A 3 -17.70 22.50 29.56
C LYS A 3 -17.20 23.00 28.21
N ASP A 4 -15.89 23.08 28.07
CA ASP A 4 -15.24 23.47 26.83
C ASP A 4 -15.48 22.36 25.79
N MET A 5 -15.57 22.70 24.50
CA MET A 5 -15.78 21.71 23.43
C MET A 5 -14.60 20.71 23.36
N GLY A 6 -13.46 21.05 23.96
CA GLY A 6 -12.29 20.17 24.13
C GLY A 6 -12.50 18.99 25.10
N ASP A 7 -13.49 19.04 25.98
CA ASP A 7 -13.73 17.97 26.98
C ASP A 7 -14.51 16.77 26.40
N TYR A 8 -15.11 16.92 25.22
CA TYR A 8 -15.89 15.86 24.56
C TYR A 8 -15.10 15.09 23.50
N ILE A 9 -13.95 15.60 23.09
CA ILE A 9 -13.01 14.88 22.25
C ILE A 9 -11.88 14.42 23.17
N LYS A 10 -12.09 13.30 23.88
CA LYS A 10 -10.94 12.46 24.23
C LYS A 10 -10.20 12.25 22.92
N HIS A 11 -8.96 12.71 22.79
CA HIS A 11 -8.07 12.33 21.69
C HIS A 11 -8.09 10.81 21.65
N SER A 12 -8.97 10.27 20.82
CA SER A 12 -9.27 8.86 20.80
C SER A 12 -7.99 8.17 20.38
N ASP A 13 -7.62 7.08 21.06
CA ASP A 13 -6.39 6.28 20.90
C ASP A 13 -6.22 5.61 19.50
N TYR A 14 -6.76 6.22 18.45
CA TYR A 14 -6.71 5.76 17.07
C TYR A 14 -5.48 6.34 16.38
N TYR A 15 -4.40 5.58 16.46
CA TYR A 15 -3.21 5.79 15.66
C TYR A 15 -3.45 5.26 14.24
N PRO A 16 -3.11 6.00 13.16
CA PRO A 16 -3.16 5.44 11.81
C PRO A 16 -2.24 4.22 11.72
N THR A 17 -2.80 3.07 11.36
CA THR A 17 -2.06 1.81 11.30
C THR A 17 -1.62 1.44 9.87
N PHE A 18 -2.08 2.16 8.86
CA PHE A 18 -1.66 1.96 7.49
C PHE A 18 -1.77 3.21 6.60
N VAL A 19 -1.03 3.19 5.50
CA VAL A 19 -1.16 4.08 4.35
C VAL A 19 -1.32 3.26 3.09
N ILE A 20 -2.25 3.64 2.22
CA ILE A 20 -2.43 3.02 0.90
C ILE A 20 -1.66 3.84 -0.13
N LEU A 21 -0.79 3.17 -0.87
CA LEU A 21 0.00 3.72 -1.97
C LEU A 21 -0.49 3.14 -3.28
N GLN A 22 -0.62 4.00 -4.30
CA GLN A 22 -0.83 3.60 -5.68
C GLN A 22 0.51 3.61 -6.43
N PRO A 23 1.24 2.47 -6.51
CA PRO A 23 2.54 2.45 -7.17
C PRO A 23 2.40 2.59 -8.68
N THR A 24 1.27 2.16 -9.24
CA THR A 24 0.93 2.35 -10.64
C THR A 24 -0.59 2.48 -10.80
N SER A 25 -1.05 3.19 -11.82
CA SER A 25 -2.45 3.07 -12.25
C SER A 25 -2.67 1.87 -13.16
N PHE A 26 -1.63 1.34 -13.80
CA PHE A 26 -1.75 0.32 -14.83
C PHE A 26 -2.27 -1.00 -14.27
N CYS A 27 -3.18 -1.66 -14.98
CA CYS A 27 -3.66 -3.00 -14.66
C CYS A 27 -3.67 -3.87 -15.92
N ASN A 28 -3.26 -5.13 -15.80
CA ASN A 28 -3.23 -6.10 -16.90
C ASN A 28 -4.58 -6.80 -17.15
N ILE A 29 -5.59 -6.56 -16.31
CA ILE A 29 -6.96 -7.06 -16.47
C ILE A 29 -7.97 -5.91 -16.45
N SER A 30 -9.20 -6.16 -16.88
CA SER A 30 -10.26 -5.15 -16.96
C SER A 30 -11.56 -5.58 -16.30
N CYS A 31 -11.51 -5.84 -14.98
CA CYS A 31 -12.70 -6.12 -14.17
C CYS A 31 -13.77 -5.03 -14.40
N GLU A 32 -15.01 -5.46 -14.67
CA GLU A 32 -16.12 -4.58 -15.03
C GLU A 32 -16.50 -3.62 -13.88
N TYR A 33 -16.44 -4.11 -12.65
CA TYR A 33 -16.79 -3.37 -11.44
C TYR A 33 -15.60 -2.58 -10.84
N CYS A 34 -14.47 -2.47 -11.56
CA CYS A 34 -13.29 -1.79 -11.03
C CYS A 34 -13.58 -0.29 -10.82
N TYR A 35 -13.36 0.21 -9.60
CA TYR A 35 -13.55 1.63 -9.27
C TYR A 35 -12.59 2.56 -10.03
N LEU A 36 -11.43 2.05 -10.49
CA LEU A 36 -10.49 2.79 -11.30
C LEU A 36 -10.95 2.79 -12.76
N PRO A 37 -11.21 3.97 -13.36
CA PRO A 37 -11.62 4.06 -14.75
C PRO A 37 -10.62 3.38 -15.68
N GLN A 38 -11.11 2.70 -16.72
CA GLN A 38 -10.26 2.02 -17.70
C GLN A 38 -9.26 2.98 -18.38
N THR A 39 -9.67 4.23 -18.61
CA THR A 39 -8.80 5.29 -19.14
C THR A 39 -7.60 5.58 -18.24
N GLU A 40 -7.73 5.44 -16.92
CA GLU A 40 -6.62 5.53 -15.97
C GLU A 40 -5.84 4.22 -15.90
N ARG A 41 -6.52 3.06 -15.92
CA ARG A 41 -5.89 1.74 -15.86
C ARG A 41 -5.04 1.38 -17.07
N ASN A 42 -5.24 2.06 -18.19
CA ASN A 42 -4.38 1.92 -19.37
C ASN A 42 -3.12 2.80 -19.30
N LYS A 43 -3.06 3.75 -18.35
CA LYS A 43 -1.89 4.60 -18.17
C LYS A 43 -0.85 3.83 -17.38
N ARG A 44 0.34 3.67 -17.96
CA ARG A 44 1.54 3.11 -17.32
C ARG A 44 2.25 4.14 -16.44
N LYS A 45 1.48 4.91 -15.66
CA LYS A 45 2.05 5.84 -14.68
C LYS A 45 2.64 5.02 -13.55
N ILE A 46 3.83 5.42 -13.12
CA ILE A 46 4.53 4.85 -11.96
C ILE A 46 4.65 5.97 -10.94
N MET A 47 4.48 5.64 -9.65
CA MET A 47 4.72 6.58 -8.57
C MET A 47 6.16 7.07 -8.63
N ASP A 48 6.34 8.40 -8.71
CA ASP A 48 7.66 9.00 -8.64
C ASP A 48 8.30 8.76 -7.27
N GLU A 49 9.59 8.44 -7.27
CA GLU A 49 10.37 8.23 -6.05
C GLU A 49 10.32 9.44 -5.10
N LYS A 50 10.29 10.66 -5.64
CA LYS A 50 10.15 11.88 -4.85
C LYS A 50 8.85 11.91 -4.06
N ILE A 51 7.76 11.42 -4.66
CA ILE A 51 6.45 11.30 -4.00
C ILE A 51 6.52 10.22 -2.93
N LEU A 52 7.10 9.06 -3.23
CA LEU A 52 7.32 8.01 -2.22
C LEU A 52 8.08 8.54 -1.00
N ILE A 53 9.20 9.24 -1.21
CA ILE A 53 10.01 9.82 -0.13
C ILE A 53 9.20 10.84 0.67
N ALA A 54 8.47 11.73 0.01
CA ALA A 54 7.65 12.73 0.67
C ALA A 54 6.55 12.09 1.52
N THR A 55 5.82 11.12 0.96
CA THR A 55 4.78 10.37 1.66
C THR A 55 5.34 9.58 2.84
N ALA A 56 6.45 8.85 2.64
CA ALA A 56 7.08 8.07 3.71
C ALA A 56 7.55 8.99 4.86
N LYS A 57 8.18 10.13 4.55
CA LYS A 57 8.57 11.12 5.57
C LYS A 57 7.36 11.64 6.33
N LEU A 58 6.30 12.03 5.62
CA LEU A 58 5.07 12.54 6.23
C LEU A 58 4.45 11.52 7.19
N VAL A 59 4.30 10.28 6.73
CA VAL A 59 3.73 9.19 7.53
C VAL A 59 4.62 8.93 8.75
N LEU A 60 5.91 8.63 8.55
CA LEU A 60 6.82 8.22 9.62
C LEU A 60 7.14 9.34 10.62
N SER A 61 6.92 10.61 10.28
CA SER A 61 7.06 11.75 11.21
C SER A 61 5.79 12.11 11.97
N SER A 62 4.67 11.41 11.72
CA SER A 62 3.41 11.72 12.38
C SER A 62 3.50 11.43 13.88
N LYS A 63 3.15 12.42 14.70
CA LYS A 63 3.13 12.34 16.17
C LYS A 63 2.06 11.39 16.72
N ASN A 64 1.09 11.04 15.87
CA ASN A 64 -0.03 10.16 16.21
C ASN A 64 0.18 8.77 15.60
N LEU A 65 1.41 8.29 15.42
CA LEU A 65 1.66 6.88 15.10
C LEU A 65 1.84 6.04 16.37
N GLY A 66 1.38 4.80 16.29
CA GLY A 66 1.67 3.78 17.30
C GLY A 66 3.08 3.21 17.13
N ASP A 67 3.28 1.98 17.57
CA ASP A 67 4.56 1.25 17.44
C ASP A 67 4.79 0.65 16.04
N HIS A 68 3.77 0.67 15.17
CA HIS A 68 3.83 0.07 13.85
C HIS A 68 3.04 0.84 12.79
N ILE A 69 3.38 0.58 11.53
CA ILE A 69 2.69 1.12 10.35
C ILE A 69 2.77 0.14 9.18
N SER A 70 1.67 -0.03 8.44
CA SER A 70 1.65 -0.80 7.20
C SER A 70 1.65 0.10 5.97
N PHE A 71 2.57 -0.14 5.04
CA PHE A 71 2.50 0.41 3.67
C PHE A 71 1.79 -0.61 2.78
N VAL A 72 0.59 -0.24 2.33
CA VAL A 72 -0.28 -1.09 1.50
C VAL A 72 -0.14 -0.65 0.04
N TRP A 73 0.43 -1.53 -0.79
CA TRP A 73 0.58 -1.32 -2.23
C TRP A 73 -0.68 -1.84 -2.92
N HIS A 74 -1.47 -0.92 -3.47
CA HIS A 74 -2.78 -1.20 -4.06
C HIS A 74 -3.03 -0.29 -5.28
N ALA A 75 -4.19 -0.40 -5.91
CA ALA A 75 -4.59 0.29 -7.13
C ALA A 75 -3.75 -0.12 -8.37
N GLY A 76 -4.42 -0.13 -9.53
CA GLY A 76 -3.88 -0.81 -10.71
C GLY A 76 -3.66 -2.30 -10.45
N GLU A 77 -2.60 -2.87 -11.03
CA GLU A 77 -2.02 -4.14 -10.62
C GLU A 77 -0.56 -3.91 -10.16
N PRO A 78 -0.29 -3.92 -8.85
CA PRO A 78 1.05 -3.70 -8.31
C PRO A 78 2.12 -4.61 -8.92
N LEU A 79 1.81 -5.88 -9.20
CA LEU A 79 2.80 -6.84 -9.72
C LEU A 79 3.18 -6.62 -11.19
N THR A 80 2.59 -5.63 -11.88
CA THR A 80 3.04 -5.21 -13.21
C THR A 80 4.34 -4.40 -13.18
N LEU A 81 4.71 -3.86 -12.01
CA LEU A 81 6.00 -3.21 -11.82
C LEU A 81 7.09 -4.24 -11.53
N PRO A 82 8.35 -3.95 -11.93
CA PRO A 82 9.47 -4.84 -11.64
C PRO A 82 9.71 -4.99 -10.12
N ILE A 83 10.23 -6.12 -9.69
CA ILE A 83 10.53 -6.41 -8.28
C ILE A 83 11.49 -5.36 -7.70
N GLU A 84 12.43 -4.89 -8.51
CA GLU A 84 13.43 -3.88 -8.17
C GLU A 84 12.80 -2.55 -7.73
N PHE A 85 11.60 -2.21 -8.25
CA PHE A 85 10.84 -1.05 -7.79
C PHE A 85 10.49 -1.19 -6.29
N TYR A 86 10.03 -2.38 -5.89
CA TYR A 86 9.62 -2.66 -4.52
C TYR A 86 10.82 -2.77 -3.59
N GLU A 87 11.87 -3.49 -3.98
CA GLU A 87 13.09 -3.58 -3.16
C GLU A 87 13.66 -2.20 -2.87
N LYS A 88 13.79 -1.35 -3.91
CA LYS A 88 14.24 0.03 -3.74
C LYS A 88 13.31 0.82 -2.82
N SER A 89 12.00 0.68 -3.01
CA SER A 89 11.01 1.39 -2.21
C SER A 89 11.04 1.00 -0.73
N PHE A 90 11.19 -0.28 -0.43
CA PHE A 90 11.26 -0.80 0.94
C PHE A 90 12.52 -0.32 1.65
N GLU A 91 13.67 -0.37 0.97
CA GLU A 91 14.93 0.16 1.52
C GLU A 91 14.85 1.67 1.76
N ILE A 92 14.24 2.44 0.86
CA ILE A 92 14.00 3.88 1.08
C ILE A 92 13.14 4.09 2.32
N ILE A 93 11.98 3.44 2.43
CA ILE A 93 11.07 3.58 3.58
C ILE A 93 11.80 3.20 4.88
N LYS A 94 12.54 2.08 4.88
CA LYS A 94 13.34 1.62 6.02
C LYS A 94 14.40 2.65 6.42
N SER A 95 15.11 3.25 5.47
CA SER A 95 16.13 4.28 5.75
C SER A 95 15.56 5.56 6.36
N LEU A 96 14.27 5.84 6.11
CA LEU A 96 13.57 7.01 6.64
C LEU A 96 12.97 6.77 8.03
N ASN A 97 12.96 5.52 8.53
CA ASN A 97 12.38 5.13 9.81
C ASN A 97 13.27 5.50 11.00
N LYS A 98 13.30 6.78 11.35
CA LYS A 98 14.11 7.32 12.45
C LYS A 98 13.65 6.89 13.85
N PHE A 99 12.39 6.48 13.98
CA PHE A 99 11.76 6.14 15.26
C PHE A 99 11.71 4.63 15.51
N ASN A 100 12.35 3.83 14.65
CA ASN A 100 12.41 2.38 14.76
C ASN A 100 11.02 1.72 14.86
N LEU A 101 10.04 2.27 14.15
CA LEU A 101 8.70 1.72 14.04
C LEU A 101 8.75 0.34 13.38
N LYS A 102 7.84 -0.56 13.76
CA LYS A 102 7.66 -1.81 13.02
C LYS A 102 6.94 -1.52 11.70
N ILE A 103 7.68 -1.60 10.60
CA ILE A 103 7.14 -1.39 9.25
C ILE A 103 6.70 -2.72 8.66
N TYR A 104 5.47 -2.76 8.16
CA TYR A 104 4.96 -3.87 7.38
C TYR A 104 4.71 -3.45 5.93
N HIS A 105 4.99 -4.34 4.99
CA HIS A 105 4.56 -4.19 3.61
C HIS A 105 3.42 -5.15 3.30
N ARG A 106 2.39 -4.65 2.64
CA ARG A 106 1.24 -5.44 2.20
C ARG A 106 0.99 -5.18 0.73
N ILE A 107 0.77 -6.20 -0.08
CA ILE A 107 0.46 -6.06 -1.51
C ILE A 107 -0.93 -6.63 -1.75
N GLN A 108 -1.79 -5.86 -2.41
CA GLN A 108 -3.07 -6.35 -2.93
C GLN A 108 -2.96 -6.52 -4.44
N THR A 109 -3.19 -7.74 -4.94
CA THR A 109 -2.95 -8.14 -6.33
C THR A 109 -4.12 -8.96 -6.87
N ASN A 110 -4.32 -8.92 -8.19
CA ASN A 110 -5.20 -9.86 -8.90
C ASN A 110 -4.60 -11.28 -9.02
N GLY A 111 -3.35 -11.49 -8.60
CA GLY A 111 -2.70 -12.80 -8.54
C GLY A 111 -2.17 -13.33 -9.88
N THR A 112 -2.56 -12.76 -11.02
CA THR A 112 -2.24 -13.28 -12.37
C THR A 112 -0.75 -13.27 -12.72
N LEU A 113 0.04 -12.45 -12.02
CA LEU A 113 1.48 -12.28 -12.26
C LEU A 113 2.36 -12.94 -11.19
N ILE A 114 1.78 -13.61 -10.21
CA ILE A 114 2.55 -14.30 -9.17
C ILE A 114 3.39 -15.42 -9.80
N ASN A 115 4.68 -15.40 -9.52
CA ASN A 115 5.65 -16.41 -9.94
C ASN A 115 6.72 -16.61 -8.85
N SER A 116 7.70 -17.47 -9.08
CA SER A 116 8.76 -17.77 -8.11
C SER A 116 9.54 -16.54 -7.65
N SER A 117 9.79 -15.58 -8.54
CA SER A 117 10.51 -14.34 -8.18
C SER A 117 9.69 -13.48 -7.21
N TRP A 118 8.39 -13.34 -7.45
CA TRP A 118 7.47 -12.67 -6.52
C TRP A 118 7.37 -13.39 -5.18
N ILE A 119 7.23 -14.72 -5.20
CA ILE A 119 7.19 -15.53 -3.97
C ILE A 119 8.47 -15.33 -3.16
N ASN A 120 9.64 -15.28 -3.81
CA ASN A 120 10.91 -15.01 -3.14
C ASN A 120 10.94 -13.62 -2.52
N LEU A 121 10.45 -12.58 -3.22
CA LEU A 121 10.33 -11.24 -2.66
C LEU A 121 9.39 -11.21 -1.45
N PHE A 122 8.21 -11.85 -1.56
CA PHE A 122 7.23 -11.90 -0.48
C PHE A 122 7.81 -12.51 0.79
N LYS A 123 8.56 -13.60 0.66
CA LYS A 123 9.25 -14.24 1.79
C LYS A 123 10.39 -13.40 2.34
N LYS A 124 11.20 -12.79 1.47
CA LYS A 124 12.35 -11.96 1.87
C LYS A 124 11.94 -10.79 2.76
N TRP A 125 10.80 -10.16 2.45
CA TRP A 125 10.32 -8.96 3.13
C TRP A 125 9.12 -9.18 4.04
N ASP A 126 8.74 -10.45 4.29
CA ASP A 126 7.55 -10.83 5.07
C ASP A 126 6.28 -10.08 4.63
N ILE A 127 6.06 -10.04 3.32
CA ILE A 127 4.96 -9.27 2.71
C ILE A 127 3.65 -10.03 2.90
N SER A 128 2.67 -9.37 3.51
CA SER A 128 1.30 -9.88 3.48
C SER A 128 0.68 -9.68 2.10
N VAL A 129 0.25 -10.77 1.45
CA VAL A 129 -0.33 -10.72 0.11
C VAL A 129 -1.84 -10.95 0.21
N VAL A 130 -2.62 -10.05 -0.38
CA VAL A 130 -4.07 -10.16 -0.53
C VAL A 130 -4.37 -10.41 -2.00
N ILE A 131 -5.03 -11.51 -2.30
CA ILE A 131 -5.38 -11.91 -3.67
C ILE A 131 -6.87 -11.63 -3.89
N SER A 132 -7.19 -10.84 -4.91
CA SER A 132 -8.57 -10.60 -5.34
C SER A 132 -9.13 -11.84 -6.03
N ILE A 133 -10.25 -12.37 -5.53
CA ILE A 133 -10.94 -13.51 -6.11
C ILE A 133 -12.45 -13.34 -5.92
N ASP A 134 -13.21 -13.61 -6.97
CA ASP A 134 -14.67 -13.49 -6.99
C ASP A 134 -15.30 -14.85 -7.24
N PRO A 135 -15.32 -15.74 -6.23
CA PRO A 135 -15.88 -17.07 -6.41
C PRO A 135 -17.41 -17.02 -6.56
N PRO A 136 -18.01 -17.98 -7.28
CA PRO A 136 -17.40 -19.09 -8.03
C PRO A 136 -16.88 -18.66 -9.41
N LYS A 137 -16.21 -19.58 -10.14
CA LYS A 137 -15.54 -19.30 -11.44
C LYS A 137 -16.37 -18.46 -12.43
N PHE A 138 -17.66 -18.74 -12.59
CA PHE A 138 -18.51 -18.01 -13.55
C PHE A 138 -18.80 -16.55 -13.16
N VAL A 139 -18.53 -16.17 -11.91
CA VAL A 139 -18.57 -14.78 -11.45
C VAL A 139 -17.18 -14.13 -11.60
N HIS A 140 -16.12 -14.93 -11.45
CA HIS A 140 -14.74 -14.46 -11.54
C HIS A 140 -14.30 -14.13 -12.98
N ASP A 141 -14.67 -14.99 -13.93
CA ASP A 141 -14.26 -14.95 -15.35
C ASP A 141 -15.22 -14.12 -16.19
#